data_AF-A0A1L9RJE7-F1
#
_entry.id   AF-A0A1L9RJE7-F1
#
_cell.length_a   1.000
_cell.length_b   1.000
_cell.length_c   1.000
_cell.angle_alpha   90.00
_cell.angle_beta   90.00
_cell.angle_gamma   90.00
#
_symmetry.space_group_name_H-M   'P 1'
#
loop_
_entity.id
_entity.type
_entity.pdbx_description
1 polymer ?
#
loop_
_entity_poly.entity_id
_entity_poly.type
_entity_poly.pdbx_seq_one_letter_code
_entity_poly.pdbx_strand_id
1 'polypeptide(L)'
;MVALFVTRHQELQNGNQSPFAVFNLVNPSTTSWLDMISAVQEFCDVEMVLLSAWVAELEKLDASAREIEEQWPALKFLPLLRITPSDAIKPFGVETSRTQAARATLKGLSPPWQDRFRNWLQ
;
A
#
# COMPACT_ATOMS: atom_id res chain seq x y z
N MET A 1 -23.20 30.01 0.70
CA MET A 1 -23.60 29.48 2.02
C MET A 1 -23.06 28.05 2.11
N VAL A 2 -21.95 27.84 2.83
CA VAL A 2 -21.31 26.52 2.93
C VAL A 2 -21.78 25.89 4.24
N ALA A 3 -22.62 24.87 4.15
CA ALA A 3 -23.02 24.07 5.31
C ALA A 3 -21.90 23.06 5.61
N LEU A 4 -21.14 23.31 6.68
CA LEU A 4 -20.23 22.33 7.27
C LEU A 4 -21.07 21.35 8.09
N PHE A 5 -21.36 20.18 7.53
CA PHE A 5 -21.98 19.09 8.28
C PHE A 5 -20.94 18.48 9.22
N VAL A 6 -20.96 18.91 10.48
CA VAL A 6 -20.27 18.21 11.56
C VAL A 6 -21.17 17.07 12.03
N THR A 7 -20.99 15.87 11.50
CA THR A 7 -21.62 14.67 12.04
C THR A 7 -20.93 14.28 13.35
N ARG A 8 -21.40 14.88 14.46
CA ARG A 8 -21.10 14.40 15.81
C ARG A 8 -21.90 13.12 16.01
N HIS A 9 -21.29 11.97 15.78
CA HIS A 9 -21.89 10.67 16.04
C HIS A 9 -22.10 10.55 17.57
N GLN A 10 -23.32 10.83 18.04
CA GLN A 10 -23.73 10.55 19.42
C GLN A 10 -24.05 9.07 19.54
N GLU A 11 -23.09 8.28 20.02
CA GLU A 11 -23.36 7.02 20.69
C GLU A 11 -22.81 7.10 22.11
N LEU A 12 -23.60 7.71 22.98
CA LEU A 12 -23.60 7.38 24.40
C LEU A 12 -24.69 6.34 24.56
N GLN A 13 -24.37 5.04 24.67
CA GLN A 13 -25.01 4.11 25.62
C GLN A 13 -24.09 2.91 25.90
N ASN A 14 -23.88 2.67 27.20
CA ASN A 14 -23.30 1.49 27.86
C ASN A 14 -21.76 1.42 27.99
N GLY A 15 -21.30 1.86 29.16
CA GLY A 15 -20.23 1.24 29.94
C GLY A 15 -18.85 1.14 29.30
N ASN A 16 -17.97 2.10 29.64
CA ASN A 16 -16.52 2.05 29.44
C ASN A 16 -15.95 2.48 28.07
N GLN A 17 -16.65 3.30 27.29
CA GLN A 17 -16.14 3.76 25.99
C GLN A 17 -15.40 5.11 26.08
N SER A 18 -14.16 5.11 25.59
CA SER A 18 -13.32 6.29 25.33
C SER A 18 -14.10 7.37 24.55
N PRO A 19 -13.91 8.67 24.83
CA PRO A 19 -14.59 9.76 24.10
C PRO A 19 -14.15 9.88 22.63
N PHE A 20 -13.20 9.05 22.18
CA PHE A 20 -12.63 9.08 20.85
C PHE A 20 -13.02 7.83 20.04
N ALA A 21 -13.35 8.06 18.78
CA ALA A 21 -13.54 7.02 17.78
C ALA A 21 -12.34 6.98 16.84
N VAL A 22 -11.77 5.79 16.64
CA VAL A 22 -10.69 5.53 15.66
C VAL A 22 -11.28 4.80 14.46
N PHE A 23 -10.93 5.26 13.26
CA PHE A 23 -11.38 4.69 11.99
C PHE A 23 -10.15 4.45 11.10
N ASN A 24 -10.01 3.23 10.59
CA ASN A 24 -8.96 2.90 9.64
C ASN A 24 -9.43 3.21 8.21
N LEU A 25 -8.75 4.14 7.54
CA LEU A 25 -9.05 4.57 6.17
C LEU A 25 -8.13 3.86 5.18
N VAL A 26 -8.30 2.54 5.05
CA VAL A 26 -7.62 1.74 4.03
C VAL A 26 -8.63 1.08 3.11
N ASN A 27 -8.22 0.72 1.90
CA ASN A 27 -9.09 -0.03 1.02
C ASN A 27 -9.41 -1.40 1.65
N PRO A 28 -10.69 -1.74 1.90
CA PRO A 28 -11.05 -3.04 2.47
C PRO A 28 -10.85 -4.18 1.48
N SER A 29 -10.80 -3.88 0.18
CA SER A 29 -10.56 -4.86 -0.88
C SER A 29 -9.06 -5.06 -1.10
N THR A 30 -8.63 -6.32 -1.10
CA THR A 30 -7.24 -6.70 -1.39
C THR A 30 -7.04 -7.09 -2.85
N THR A 31 -5.78 -7.14 -3.29
CA THR A 31 -5.38 -7.75 -4.56
C THR A 31 -4.08 -8.49 -4.38
N SER A 32 -3.81 -9.44 -5.26
CA SER A 32 -2.52 -10.09 -5.30
C SER A 32 -1.52 -9.25 -6.10
N TRP A 33 -0.24 -9.38 -5.78
CA TRP A 33 0.83 -8.79 -6.58
C TRP A 33 0.81 -9.30 -8.03
N LEU A 34 0.40 -10.57 -8.24
CA LEU A 34 0.27 -11.20 -9.56
C LEU A 34 -0.79 -10.51 -10.43
N ASP A 35 -1.90 -10.07 -9.84
CA ASP A 35 -2.95 -9.36 -10.58
C ASP A 35 -2.52 -7.93 -10.96
N MET A 36 -1.61 -7.33 -10.17
CA MET A 36 -1.07 -6.00 -10.39
C MET A 36 0.08 -5.96 -11.40
N ILE A 37 1.02 -6.91 -11.32
CA ILE A 37 2.25 -6.87 -12.12
C ILE A 37 1.96 -6.94 -13.63
N SER A 38 0.86 -7.60 -14.03
CA SER A 38 0.43 -7.67 -15.42
C SER A 38 0.23 -6.28 -16.02
N ALA A 39 -0.34 -5.34 -15.25
CA ALA A 39 -0.52 -3.96 -15.70
C ALA A 39 0.81 -3.21 -15.82
N VAL A 40 1.82 -3.55 -15.02
CA VAL A 40 3.17 -2.97 -15.11
C VAL A 40 3.89 -3.46 -16.36
N GLN A 41 3.78 -4.76 -16.65
CA GLN A 41 4.43 -5.40 -17.80
C GLN A 41 3.94 -4.86 -19.15
N GLU A 42 2.79 -4.20 -19.19
CA GLU A 42 2.32 -3.52 -20.40
C GLU A 42 3.08 -2.22 -20.70
N PHE A 43 3.68 -1.58 -19.70
CA PHE A 43 4.39 -0.30 -19.84
C PHE A 43 5.90 -0.43 -19.62
N CYS A 44 6.33 -1.47 -18.92
CA CYS A 44 7.73 -1.69 -18.57
C CYS A 44 8.13 -3.11 -18.95
N ASP A 45 9.29 -3.26 -19.56
CA ASP A 45 9.90 -4.56 -19.84
C ASP A 45 10.50 -5.13 -18.55
N VAL A 46 9.67 -5.83 -17.76
CA VAL A 46 10.04 -6.37 -16.44
C VAL A 46 9.61 -7.82 -16.26
N GLU A 47 10.44 -8.57 -15.56
CA GLU A 47 10.20 -9.98 -15.21
C GLU A 47 9.91 -10.13 -13.71
N MET A 48 9.04 -11.09 -13.37
CA MET A 48 8.86 -11.50 -11.98
C MET A 48 10.02 -12.35 -11.50
N VAL A 49 10.71 -11.88 -10.46
CA VAL A 49 11.82 -12.58 -9.81
C VAL A 49 11.57 -12.72 -8.32
N LEU A 50 12.26 -13.67 -7.68
CA LEU A 50 12.26 -13.76 -6.22
C LEU A 50 12.94 -12.54 -5.62
N LEU A 51 12.42 -12.05 -4.49
CA LEU A 51 12.99 -10.91 -3.78
C LEU A 51 14.49 -11.13 -3.47
N SER A 52 14.87 -12.33 -3.05
CA SER A 52 16.26 -12.70 -2.76
C SER A 52 17.16 -12.64 -4.00
N ALA A 53 16.68 -13.14 -5.14
CA ALA A 53 17.42 -13.07 -6.40
C ALA A 53 17.59 -11.62 -6.86
N TRP A 54 16.54 -10.80 -6.74
CA TRP A 54 16.59 -9.38 -7.08
C TRP A 54 17.58 -8.61 -6.20
N VAL A 55 17.55 -8.82 -4.88
CA VAL A 55 18.50 -8.19 -3.95
C VAL A 55 19.94 -8.60 -4.28
N ALA A 56 20.19 -9.87 -4.59
CA ALA A 56 21.53 -10.35 -4.96
C ALA A 56 22.07 -9.68 -6.23
N GLU A 57 21.21 -9.39 -7.23
CA GLU A 57 21.62 -8.64 -8.42
C GLU A 57 21.90 -7.15 -8.09
N LEU A 58 21.06 -6.52 -7.27
CA LEU A 58 21.26 -5.13 -6.85
C LEU A 58 22.55 -4.95 -6.02
N GLU A 59 22.96 -5.96 -5.26
CA GLU A 59 24.21 -5.93 -4.49
C GLU A 59 25.48 -6.00 -5.34
N LYS A 60 25.37 -6.45 -6.59
CA LYS A 60 26.50 -6.39 -7.54
C LYS A 60 26.76 -4.97 -8.01
N LEU A 61 25.76 -4.08 -7.92
CA LEU A 61 25.95 -2.66 -8.16
C LEU A 61 26.69 -2.09 -6.94
N ASP A 62 27.73 -1.31 -7.18
CA ASP A 62 28.40 -0.58 -6.12
C ASP A 62 27.51 0.56 -5.63
N ALA A 63 26.50 0.23 -4.83
CA ALA A 63 25.55 1.18 -4.27
C ALA A 63 26.20 2.21 -3.33
N SER A 64 27.51 2.09 -3.03
CA SER A 64 28.27 3.08 -2.27
C SER A 64 28.90 4.17 -3.15
N ALA A 65 28.95 3.93 -4.47
CA ALA A 65 29.35 4.95 -5.43
C ALA A 65 28.25 6.00 -5.56
N ARG A 66 28.56 7.24 -5.19
CA ARG A 66 27.64 8.38 -5.26
C ARG A 66 26.99 8.55 -6.65
N GLU A 67 27.74 8.28 -7.72
CA GLU A 67 27.23 8.33 -9.10
C GLU A 67 26.13 7.28 -9.34
N ILE A 68 26.25 6.10 -8.74
CA ILE A 68 25.24 5.03 -8.84
C ILE A 68 23.99 5.40 -8.03
N GLU A 69 24.12 6.02 -6.86
CA GLU A 69 22.96 6.52 -6.11
C GLU A 69 22.24 7.69 -6.78
N GLU A 70 22.97 8.57 -7.48
CA GLU A 70 22.41 9.67 -8.25
C GLU A 70 21.67 9.15 -9.49
N GLN A 71 22.23 8.12 -10.16
CA GLN A 71 21.59 7.48 -11.32
C GLN A 71 20.40 6.58 -10.92
N TRP A 72 20.50 5.88 -9.78
CA TRP A 72 19.51 4.90 -9.31
C TRP A 72 19.13 5.17 -7.85
N PRO A 73 18.35 6.25 -7.57
CA PRO A 73 18.03 6.66 -6.20
C PRO A 73 17.26 5.61 -5.40
N ALA A 74 16.62 4.65 -6.08
CA ALA A 74 15.92 3.52 -5.44
C ALA A 74 16.88 2.59 -4.67
N LEU A 75 18.18 2.57 -4.97
CA LEU A 75 19.17 1.76 -4.24
C LEU A 75 19.30 2.15 -2.77
N LYS A 76 18.85 3.36 -2.39
CA LYS A 76 18.75 3.79 -0.99
C LYS A 76 17.86 2.89 -0.14
N PHE A 77 16.95 2.12 -0.76
CA PHE A 77 16.11 1.15 -0.07
C PHE A 77 16.79 -0.23 0.09
N LEU A 78 17.92 -0.49 -0.56
CA LEU A 78 18.63 -1.78 -0.49
C LEU A 78 18.94 -2.24 0.95
N PRO A 79 19.37 -1.38 1.88
CA PRO A 79 19.56 -1.78 3.28
C PRO A 79 18.30 -2.33 3.94
N LEU A 80 17.12 -1.81 3.60
CA LEU A 80 15.84 -2.29 4.13
C LEU A 80 15.45 -3.64 3.52
N LEU A 81 15.74 -3.85 2.24
CA LEU A 81 15.44 -5.11 1.55
C LEU A 81 16.29 -6.27 2.10
N ARG A 82 17.55 -6.02 2.48
CA ARG A 82 18.45 -7.01 3.09
C ARG A 82 17.92 -7.61 4.38
N ILE A 83 17.26 -6.79 5.20
CA ILE A 83 16.76 -7.20 6.52
C ILE A 83 15.31 -7.70 6.46
N THR A 84 14.68 -7.71 5.27
CA THR A 84 13.30 -8.15 5.08
C THR A 84 13.31 -9.62 4.68
N PRO A 85 12.85 -10.55 5.54
CA PRO A 85 12.69 -11.94 5.15
C PRO A 85 11.69 -12.04 3.98
N SER A 86 11.96 -12.90 2.98
CA SER A 86 11.03 -13.17 1.87
C SER A 86 9.62 -13.52 2.36
N ASP A 87 9.54 -14.11 3.55
CA ASP A 87 8.30 -14.65 4.14
C ASP A 87 7.66 -13.68 5.15
N ALA A 88 8.30 -12.53 5.41
CA ALA A 88 7.88 -11.55 6.42
C ALA A 88 6.91 -10.50 5.89
N ILE A 89 6.78 -10.33 4.57
CA ILE A 89 5.77 -9.46 3.97
C ILE A 89 4.44 -10.23 3.96
N LYS A 90 3.89 -10.48 5.14
CA LYS A 90 2.51 -10.97 5.27
C LYS A 90 1.59 -9.77 5.13
N PRO A 91 0.54 -9.85 4.30
CA PRO A 91 -0.46 -8.79 4.26
C PRO A 91 -1.03 -8.61 5.66
N PHE A 92 -0.79 -7.44 6.26
CA PHE A 92 -1.36 -7.10 7.54
C PHE A 92 -2.85 -6.77 7.32
N GLY A 93 -3.72 -7.61 7.87
CA GLY A 93 -5.16 -7.37 7.84
C GLY A 93 -5.52 -6.17 8.72
N VAL A 94 -5.90 -5.06 8.10
CA VAL A 94 -6.39 -3.88 8.84
C VAL A 94 -7.90 -4.00 8.99
N GLU A 95 -8.37 -3.97 10.23
CA GLU A 95 -9.81 -3.95 10.54
C GLU A 95 -10.43 -2.64 10.02
N THR A 96 -11.50 -2.72 9.24
CA THR A 96 -12.16 -1.55 8.64
C THR A 96 -13.67 -1.51 8.85
N SER A 97 -14.25 -2.43 9.62
CA SER A 97 -15.71 -2.58 9.75
C SER A 97 -16.33 -1.32 10.35
N ARG A 98 -15.66 -0.68 11.33
CA ARG A 98 -16.15 0.58 11.91
C ARG A 98 -16.22 1.70 10.85
N THR A 99 -15.22 1.76 9.97
CA THR A 99 -15.17 2.72 8.87
C THR A 99 -16.23 2.42 7.81
N GLN A 100 -16.40 1.15 7.43
CA GLN A 100 -17.39 0.71 6.45
C GLN A 100 -18.82 0.95 6.94
N ALA A 101 -19.08 0.78 8.24
CA ALA A 101 -20.36 1.09 8.86
C ALA A 101 -20.66 2.60 8.88
N ALA A 102 -19.65 3.42 9.15
CA ALA A 102 -19.79 4.88 9.19
C ALA A 102 -19.89 5.54 7.80
N ARG A 103 -19.33 4.92 6.74
CA ARG A 103 -19.38 5.45 5.36
C ARG A 103 -19.61 4.38 4.29
N ALA A 104 -20.75 4.50 3.62
CA ALA A 104 -21.12 3.64 2.48
C ALA A 104 -20.12 3.71 1.31
N THR A 105 -19.44 4.85 1.10
CA THR A 105 -18.48 5.02 0.00
C THR A 105 -17.26 4.10 0.13
N LEU A 106 -16.88 3.68 1.35
CA LEU A 106 -15.78 2.74 1.55
C LEU A 106 -16.19 1.29 1.23
N LYS A 107 -17.46 0.94 1.46
CA LYS A 107 -18.01 -0.40 1.21
C LYS A 107 -18.01 -0.77 -0.27
N GLY A 108 -18.05 0.22 -1.16
CA GLY A 108 -18.03 0.06 -2.61
C GLY A 108 -16.67 0.27 -3.27
N LEU A 109 -15.58 0.41 -2.50
CA LEU A 109 -14.25 0.53 -3.08
C LEU A 109 -13.84 -0.81 -3.69
N SER A 110 -14.01 -0.93 -5.00
CA SER A 110 -13.48 -2.03 -5.76
C SER A 110 -11.95 -2.03 -5.71
N PRO A 111 -11.31 -3.19 -5.83
CA PRO A 111 -9.87 -3.31 -6.03
C PRO A 111 -9.37 -2.33 -7.15
N PRO A 112 -8.61 -1.24 -6.86
CA PRO A 112 -8.26 -0.21 -7.85
C PRO A 112 -6.99 -0.57 -8.62
N TRP A 113 -6.96 -1.63 -9.41
CA TRP A 113 -5.64 -2.22 -9.69
C TRP A 113 -5.17 -2.25 -11.13
N GLN A 114 -6.03 -2.30 -12.15
CA GLN A 114 -5.53 -2.28 -13.52
C GLN A 114 -5.65 -0.88 -14.11
N ASP A 115 -6.85 -0.36 -14.35
CA ASP A 115 -7.03 0.96 -14.99
C ASP A 115 -6.37 2.10 -14.22
N ARG A 116 -6.42 2.05 -12.89
CA ARG A 116 -5.79 3.06 -12.02
C ARG A 116 -4.26 3.00 -12.07
N PHE A 117 -3.71 1.80 -12.20
CA PHE A 117 -2.27 1.59 -12.27
C PHE A 117 -1.74 1.92 -13.67
N ARG A 118 -2.49 1.57 -14.72
CA ARG A 118 -2.27 2.07 -16.10
C ARG A 118 -2.20 3.60 -16.14
N ASN A 119 -3.18 4.27 -15.53
CA ASN A 119 -3.19 5.74 -15.45
C ASN A 119 -2.04 6.33 -14.62
N TRP A 120 -1.45 5.56 -13.70
CA TRP A 120 -0.32 6.02 -12.89
C TRP A 120 1.03 5.86 -13.60
N LEU A 121 1.13 4.89 -14.51
CA LEU A 121 2.33 4.61 -15.30
C LEU A 121 2.43 5.44 -16.59
N GLN A 122 1.37 6.13 -16.98
CA GLN A 122 1.33 7.11 -18.07
C GLN A 122 1.86 8.48 -17.62
#